data_AF-A0A7C9ALU4-F1
#
_entry.id   AF-A0A7C9ALU4-F1
#
_cell.length_a   1.000
_cell.length_b   1.000
_cell.length_c   1.000
_cell.angle_alpha   90.00
_cell.angle_beta   90.00
_cell.angle_gamma   90.00
#
_symmetry.space_group_name_H-M   'P 1'
#
loop_
_entity.id
_entity.type
_entity.pdbx_description
1 polymer ?
#
loop_
_entity_poly.entity_id
_entity_poly.type
_entity_poly.pdbx_seq_one_letter_code
_entity_poly.pdbx_strand_id
1 'polypeptide(L)'
;SVDPECDLHHGQWYYDSAGPLYTNSSCPIITQSQNCQGNGRPDKEYENWRWKPFQCELPRFNAAKFLELMSGKTITFVGDSVARNQMESLLCILWQIEVPIYQGNRRMQRWLFTSNSVTIIRIWSAWLVDTSKTLSYVPEQVAQVHLDVPDEAFMQLIPSSAVVVLSNGHWFTKASAYILNNEVVGTQLWSPPEELHRPLNISNVEAFQISTETSLTAMVTHFNYSG
;
A
#
# COMPACT_ATOMS: atom_id res chain seq x y z
N SER A 1 12.96 -14.04 -19.71
CA SER A 1 11.61 -13.49 -19.49
C SER A 1 10.90 -14.44 -18.55
N VAL A 2 10.11 -13.93 -17.61
CA VAL A 2 9.17 -14.77 -16.86
C VAL A 2 8.12 -15.24 -17.86
N ASP A 3 7.86 -16.54 -17.89
CA ASP A 3 6.79 -17.12 -18.72
C ASP A 3 5.45 -16.49 -18.27
N PRO A 4 4.64 -15.89 -19.16
CA PRO A 4 3.34 -15.32 -18.78
C PRO A 4 2.37 -16.34 -18.17
N GLU A 5 2.63 -17.64 -18.32
CA GLU A 5 1.89 -18.71 -17.63
C GLU A 5 2.46 -19.09 -16.26
N CYS A 6 3.57 -18.48 -15.82
CA CYS A 6 4.17 -18.80 -14.52
C CYS A 6 3.32 -18.28 -13.36
N ASP A 7 2.79 -19.20 -12.56
CA ASP A 7 2.18 -18.91 -11.26
C ASP A 7 3.25 -18.44 -10.27
N LEU A 8 3.32 -17.13 -10.05
CA LEU A 8 4.25 -16.48 -9.12
C LEU A 8 3.89 -16.70 -7.64
N HIS A 9 2.69 -17.20 -7.34
CA HIS A 9 2.17 -17.32 -5.98
C HIS A 9 2.31 -18.74 -5.42
N HIS A 10 2.60 -19.73 -6.27
CA HIS A 10 2.84 -21.10 -5.87
C HIS A 10 4.32 -21.47 -6.01
N GLY A 11 4.96 -21.70 -4.86
CA GLY A 11 6.40 -21.93 -4.79
C GLY A 11 6.85 -22.30 -3.38
N GLN A 12 8.13 -22.07 -3.13
CA GLN A 12 8.74 -22.30 -1.83
C GLN A 12 9.80 -21.25 -1.50
N TRP A 13 10.01 -21.05 -0.21
CA TRP A 13 11.14 -20.28 0.28
C TRP A 13 12.41 -21.13 0.24
N TYR A 14 13.50 -20.56 -0.26
CA TYR A 14 14.83 -21.14 -0.18
C TYR A 14 15.82 -20.14 0.42
N TYR A 15 16.86 -20.68 1.04
CA TYR A 15 17.94 -19.88 1.60
C TYR A 15 18.89 -19.42 0.47
N ASP A 16 19.06 -18.10 0.32
CA ASP A 16 19.99 -17.48 -0.62
C ASP A 16 21.21 -16.93 0.13
N SER A 17 22.35 -17.60 -0.04
CA SER A 17 23.62 -17.21 0.58
C SER A 17 24.16 -15.86 0.10
N ALA A 18 23.63 -15.28 -0.98
CA ALA A 18 23.99 -13.94 -1.42
C ALA A 18 23.37 -12.84 -0.53
N GLY A 19 22.47 -13.19 0.39
CA GLY A 19 21.90 -12.29 1.39
C GLY A 19 20.85 -11.31 0.83
N PRO A 20 20.45 -10.31 1.64
CA PRO A 20 19.41 -9.35 1.26
C PRO A 20 19.90 -8.33 0.21
N LEU A 21 18.96 -7.62 -0.42
CA LEU A 21 19.27 -6.57 -1.40
C LEU A 21 19.78 -5.27 -0.76
N TYR A 22 19.54 -5.09 0.53
CA TYR A 22 20.01 -3.98 1.35
C TYR A 22 20.06 -4.44 2.81
N THR A 23 20.71 -3.66 3.66
CA THR A 23 20.81 -3.94 5.10
C THR A 23 20.33 -2.74 5.90
N ASN A 24 20.14 -2.90 7.21
CA ASN A 24 19.83 -1.79 8.10
C ASN A 24 20.88 -0.65 8.08
N SER A 25 22.13 -0.97 7.77
CA SER A 25 23.21 0.03 7.65
C SER A 25 23.31 0.67 6.27
N SER A 26 22.74 0.08 5.22
CA SER A 26 22.88 0.58 3.84
C SER A 26 21.68 1.37 3.34
N CYS A 27 20.63 1.52 4.14
CA CYS A 27 19.45 2.29 3.78
C CYS A 27 18.97 3.20 4.93
N PRO A 28 19.02 4.54 4.77
CA PRO A 28 18.56 5.48 5.80
C PRO A 28 17.04 5.67 5.81
N ILE A 29 16.31 5.10 4.85
CA ILE A 29 14.85 5.23 4.73
C ILE A 29 14.10 4.32 5.72
N ILE A 30 14.75 3.25 6.21
CA ILE A 30 14.12 2.28 7.11
C ILE A 30 13.63 3.00 8.36
N THR A 31 12.31 3.01 8.56
CA THR A 31 11.71 3.60 9.76
C THR A 31 12.10 2.81 11.02
N GLN A 32 12.23 3.50 12.15
CA GLN A 32 12.67 2.87 13.40
C GLN A 32 11.84 1.64 13.78
N SER A 33 10.51 1.68 13.55
CA SER A 33 9.62 0.55 13.81
C SER A 33 9.92 -0.72 12.99
N GLN A 34 10.63 -0.58 11.86
CA GLN A 34 10.97 -1.67 10.95
C GLN A 34 12.47 -2.05 11.00
N ASN A 35 13.31 -1.27 11.69
CA ASN A 35 14.74 -1.53 11.82
C ASN A 35 15.03 -2.62 12.87
N CYS A 36 14.67 -3.87 12.59
CA CYS A 36 14.78 -4.99 13.54
C CYS A 36 16.21 -5.15 14.10
N GLN A 37 17.23 -5.13 13.24
CA GLN A 37 18.63 -5.23 13.65
C GLN A 37 19.06 -4.01 14.48
N GLY A 38 18.69 -2.79 14.07
CA GLY A 38 18.95 -1.57 14.83
C GLY A 38 18.22 -1.51 16.17
N ASN A 39 17.12 -2.26 16.31
CA ASN A 39 16.36 -2.44 17.56
C ASN A 39 16.88 -3.60 18.43
N GLY A 40 18.00 -4.24 18.04
CA GLY A 40 18.66 -5.26 18.86
C GLY A 40 18.16 -6.69 18.64
N ARG A 41 17.45 -6.99 17.54
CA ARG A 41 17.14 -8.38 17.17
C ARG A 41 18.45 -9.16 16.95
N PRO A 42 18.69 -10.29 17.65
CA PRO A 42 19.98 -10.97 17.62
C PRO A 42 20.18 -11.90 16.42
N ASP A 43 19.10 -12.49 15.89
CA ASP A 43 19.15 -13.36 14.72
C ASP A 43 19.04 -12.56 13.41
N LYS A 44 19.73 -13.01 12.36
CA LYS A 44 19.78 -12.34 11.04
C LYS A 44 19.35 -13.22 9.86
N GLU A 45 19.24 -14.53 10.07
CA GLU A 45 18.97 -15.49 8.98
C GLU A 45 17.64 -15.27 8.26
N TYR A 46 16.68 -14.57 8.87
CA TYR A 46 15.42 -14.22 8.23
C TYR A 46 15.61 -13.30 6.98
N GLU A 47 16.72 -12.58 6.89
CA GLU A 47 17.03 -11.67 5.77
C GLU A 47 17.54 -12.42 4.52
N ASN A 48 17.91 -13.69 4.67
CA ASN A 48 18.57 -14.49 3.64
C ASN A 48 17.60 -15.40 2.87
N TRP A 49 16.28 -15.21 3.00
CA TRP A 49 15.28 -16.04 2.33
C TRP A 49 14.78 -15.39 1.05
N ARG A 50 14.62 -16.20 0.00
CA ARG A 50 14.00 -15.80 -1.27
C ARG A 50 12.88 -16.74 -1.68
N TRP A 51 11.87 -16.15 -2.29
CA TRP A 51 10.75 -16.88 -2.87
C TRP A 51 11.13 -17.44 -4.25
N LYS A 52 10.83 -18.72 -4.49
CA LYS A 52 11.02 -19.40 -5.76
C LYS A 52 9.71 -20.04 -6.22
N PRO A 53 9.05 -19.49 -7.26
CA PRO A 53 7.93 -20.14 -7.93
C PRO A 53 8.33 -21.53 -8.44
N PHE A 54 7.39 -22.48 -8.47
CA PHE A 54 7.69 -23.83 -8.98
C PHE A 54 7.83 -23.87 -10.51
N GLN A 55 7.16 -22.96 -11.21
CA GLN A 55 7.05 -22.99 -12.67
C GLN A 55 8.11 -22.13 -13.37
N CYS A 56 8.81 -21.25 -12.65
CA CYS A 56 9.82 -20.39 -13.24
C CYS A 56 10.86 -19.89 -12.24
N GLU A 57 11.98 -19.41 -12.78
CA GLU A 57 13.04 -18.77 -12.00
C GLU A 57 12.84 -17.25 -11.95
N LEU A 58 12.75 -16.71 -10.74
CA LEU A 58 12.74 -15.26 -10.54
C LEU A 58 14.18 -14.71 -10.57
N PRO A 59 14.50 -13.80 -11.52
CA PRO A 59 15.81 -13.17 -11.53
C PRO A 59 15.99 -12.37 -10.24
N ARG A 60 17.24 -12.28 -9.75
CA ARG A 60 17.56 -11.38 -8.66
C ARG A 60 17.27 -9.94 -9.10
N PHE A 61 16.67 -9.16 -8.21
CA PHE A 61 16.26 -7.80 -8.54
C PHE A 61 17.47 -6.95 -8.95
N ASN A 62 17.40 -6.33 -10.12
CA ASN A 62 18.42 -5.42 -10.61
C ASN A 62 17.87 -3.98 -10.55
N ALA A 63 18.35 -3.21 -9.59
CA ALA A 63 17.87 -1.85 -9.32
C ALA A 63 18.14 -0.87 -10.46
N ALA A 64 19.31 -0.95 -11.10
CA ALA A 64 19.63 -0.10 -12.25
C ALA A 64 18.70 -0.36 -13.43
N LYS A 65 18.46 -1.65 -13.74
CA LYS A 65 17.52 -2.04 -14.80
C LYS A 65 16.08 -1.64 -14.46
N PHE A 66 15.68 -1.71 -13.20
CA PHE A 66 14.37 -1.23 -12.77
C PHE A 66 14.21 0.28 -13.02
N LEU A 67 15.19 1.10 -12.63
CA LEU A 67 15.16 2.55 -12.88
C LEU A 67 15.13 2.87 -14.38
N GLU A 68 15.87 2.14 -15.20
CA GLU A 68 15.83 2.26 -16.67
C GLU A 68 14.43 1.97 -17.23
N LEU A 69 13.82 0.85 -16.82
CA LEU A 69 12.46 0.47 -17.26
C LEU A 69 11.40 1.47 -16.81
N MET A 70 11.61 2.08 -15.64
CA MET A 70 10.70 3.07 -15.06
C MET A 70 11.03 4.50 -15.45
N SER A 71 11.94 4.71 -16.41
CA SER A 71 12.39 6.04 -16.81
C SER A 71 11.23 6.94 -17.23
N GLY A 72 11.15 8.12 -16.61
CA GLY A 72 10.08 9.11 -16.82
C GLY A 72 8.71 8.70 -16.27
N LYS A 73 8.61 7.62 -15.48
CA LYS A 73 7.35 7.09 -14.95
C LYS A 73 7.18 7.43 -13.47
N THR A 74 5.91 7.49 -13.07
CA THR A 74 5.50 7.61 -11.66
C THR A 74 4.95 6.26 -11.17
N ILE A 75 5.45 5.79 -10.03
CA ILE A 75 4.92 4.65 -9.29
C ILE A 75 4.21 5.19 -8.05
N THR A 76 2.95 4.83 -7.86
CA THR A 76 2.15 5.33 -6.73
C THR A 76 1.72 4.17 -5.84
N PHE A 77 2.17 4.19 -4.60
CA PHE A 77 1.72 3.29 -3.54
C PHE A 77 0.54 3.92 -2.79
N VAL A 78 -0.60 3.25 -2.80
CA VAL A 78 -1.85 3.72 -2.21
C VAL A 78 -2.30 2.70 -1.18
N GLY A 79 -2.53 3.16 0.04
CA GLY A 79 -3.07 2.27 1.05
C GLY A 79 -2.62 2.61 2.46
N ASP A 80 -2.47 1.54 3.21
CA ASP A 80 -2.14 1.52 4.62
C ASP A 80 -0.63 1.49 4.90
N SER A 81 -0.26 1.05 6.11
CA SER A 81 1.12 0.85 6.53
C SER A 81 1.84 -0.26 5.77
N VAL A 82 1.13 -1.23 5.17
CA VAL A 82 1.75 -2.31 4.40
C VAL A 82 2.21 -1.78 3.04
N ALA A 83 1.40 -0.96 2.36
CA ALA A 83 1.83 -0.21 1.17
C ALA A 83 3.06 0.67 1.45
N ARG A 84 3.08 1.35 2.61
CA ARG A 84 4.25 2.13 3.03
C ARG A 84 5.47 1.22 3.20
N ASN A 85 5.35 0.09 3.89
CA ASN A 85 6.47 -0.83 4.11
C ASN A 85 7.03 -1.38 2.79
N GLN A 86 6.16 -1.72 1.82
CA GLN A 86 6.59 -2.17 0.49
C GLN A 86 7.31 -1.05 -0.28
N MET A 87 6.79 0.19 -0.23
CA MET A 87 7.44 1.36 -0.81
C MET A 87 8.82 1.62 -0.17
N GLU A 88 8.94 1.60 1.16
CA GLU A 88 10.20 1.79 1.87
C GLU A 88 11.22 0.71 1.47
N SER A 89 10.78 -0.55 1.32
CA SER A 89 11.63 -1.63 0.84
C SER A 89 12.14 -1.38 -0.58
N LEU A 90 11.26 -0.97 -1.51
CA LEU A 90 11.68 -0.61 -2.87
C LEU A 90 12.66 0.56 -2.86
N LEU A 91 12.38 1.63 -2.11
CA LEU A 91 13.28 2.78 -1.98
C LEU A 91 14.65 2.36 -1.47
N CYS A 92 14.74 1.47 -0.49
CA CYS A 92 16.02 0.97 0.01
C CYS A 92 16.81 0.18 -1.02
N ILE A 93 16.13 -0.62 -1.85
CA ILE A 93 16.77 -1.35 -2.94
C ILE A 93 17.33 -0.37 -3.99
N LEU A 94 16.55 0.65 -4.36
CA LEU A 94 16.96 1.65 -5.35
C LEU A 94 18.02 2.62 -4.82
N TRP A 95 18.02 2.90 -3.51
CA TRP A 95 19.03 3.70 -2.82
C TRP A 95 20.45 3.15 -3.00
N GLN A 96 20.59 1.84 -3.26
CA GLN A 96 21.89 1.23 -3.52
C GLN A 96 22.51 1.69 -4.86
N ILE A 97 21.73 2.33 -5.73
CA ILE A 97 22.16 2.84 -7.05
C ILE A 97 22.22 4.36 -7.06
N GLU A 98 21.20 5.02 -6.53
CA GLU A 98 21.06 6.47 -6.57
C GLU A 98 20.34 6.97 -5.31
N VAL A 99 20.81 8.09 -4.75
CA VAL A 99 20.14 8.76 -3.63
C VAL A 99 19.01 9.65 -4.17
N PRO A 100 17.73 9.34 -3.91
CA PRO A 100 16.62 10.14 -4.39
C PRO A 100 16.46 11.46 -3.62
N ILE A 101 15.85 12.44 -4.29
CA ILE A 101 15.44 13.71 -3.68
C ILE A 101 14.04 13.55 -3.10
N TYR A 102 13.88 13.88 -1.81
CA TYR A 102 12.57 13.95 -1.17
C TYR A 102 11.89 15.29 -1.50
N GLN A 103 10.69 15.22 -2.10
CA GLN A 103 9.87 16.37 -2.49
C GLN A 103 8.46 16.32 -1.87
N GLY A 104 8.25 15.42 -0.91
CA GLY A 104 6.94 15.17 -0.31
C GLY A 104 6.68 15.93 0.99
N ASN A 105 5.55 15.60 1.62
CA ASN A 105 5.17 16.01 2.96
C ASN A 105 4.60 14.81 3.74
N ARG A 106 4.13 15.03 4.98
CA ARG A 106 3.59 13.95 5.82
C ARG A 106 2.36 13.25 5.23
N ARG A 107 1.54 13.94 4.43
CA ARG A 107 0.32 13.40 3.81
C ARG A 107 0.63 12.64 2.52
N MET A 108 1.57 13.14 1.73
CA MET A 108 2.00 12.55 0.47
C MET A 108 3.53 12.55 0.40
N GLN A 109 4.13 11.38 0.54
CA GLN A 109 5.56 11.21 0.32
C GLN A 109 5.82 11.19 -1.19
N ARG A 110 6.91 11.83 -1.61
CA ARG A 110 7.34 11.88 -3.01
C ARG A 110 8.85 11.84 -3.08
N TRP A 111 9.37 10.88 -3.84
CA TRP A 111 10.79 10.63 -4.01
C TRP A 111 11.13 10.66 -5.49
N LEU A 112 12.16 11.39 -5.87
CA LEU A 112 12.59 11.57 -7.26
C LEU A 112 14.01 11.01 -7.44
N PHE A 113 14.14 10.02 -8.33
CA PHE A 113 15.42 9.57 -8.87
C PHE A 113 15.70 10.37 -10.14
N THR A 114 16.67 11.29 -10.09
CA THR A 114 16.86 12.31 -11.12
C THR A 114 17.51 11.74 -12.38
N SER A 115 18.34 10.71 -12.25
CA SER A 115 19.08 10.11 -13.36
C SER A 115 18.15 9.50 -14.43
N ASN A 116 17.02 8.93 -14.00
CA ASN A 116 16.00 8.34 -14.87
C ASN A 116 14.65 9.07 -14.81
N SER A 117 14.55 10.20 -14.09
CA SER A 117 13.28 10.90 -13.84
C SER A 117 12.17 9.97 -13.31
N VAL A 118 12.51 9.03 -12.43
CA VAL A 118 11.54 8.10 -11.81
C VAL A 118 10.98 8.73 -10.55
N THR A 119 9.66 8.83 -10.46
CA THR A 119 8.99 9.33 -9.26
C THR A 119 8.32 8.18 -8.51
N ILE A 120 8.55 8.10 -7.21
CA ILE A 120 7.81 7.19 -6.31
C ILE A 120 6.99 8.03 -5.35
N ILE A 121 5.67 7.83 -5.38
CA ILE A 121 4.71 8.52 -4.52
C ILE A 121 4.10 7.51 -3.55
N ARG A 122 3.83 7.97 -2.32
CA ARG A 122 2.99 7.23 -1.38
C ARG A 122 1.95 8.13 -0.77
N ILE A 123 0.70 7.64 -0.74
CA ILE A 123 -0.43 8.31 -0.09
C ILE A 123 -1.10 7.39 0.94
N TRP A 124 -1.64 8.01 1.99
CA TRP A 124 -2.41 7.30 3.01
C TRP A 124 -3.86 7.18 2.53
N SER A 125 -4.32 5.94 2.32
CA SER A 125 -5.72 5.65 2.07
C SER A 125 -6.03 4.23 2.52
N ALA A 126 -6.08 4.01 3.84
CA ALA A 126 -6.05 2.67 4.42
C ALA A 126 -7.26 1.78 4.06
N TRP A 127 -8.38 2.41 3.70
CA TRP A 127 -9.58 1.76 3.19
C TRP A 127 -9.81 2.00 1.69
N LEU A 128 -8.98 2.80 1.00
CA LEU A 128 -9.16 3.26 -0.40
C LEU A 128 -10.37 4.17 -0.67
N VAL A 129 -11.22 4.38 0.33
CA VAL A 129 -12.40 5.24 0.30
C VAL A 129 -12.26 6.38 1.31
N ASP A 130 -13.15 7.36 1.23
CA ASP A 130 -13.13 8.56 2.06
C ASP A 130 -13.30 8.22 3.54
N THR A 131 -12.45 8.86 4.35
CA THR A 131 -12.50 8.80 5.82
C THR A 131 -12.44 10.19 6.45
N SER A 132 -12.56 11.25 5.64
CA SER A 132 -12.45 12.64 6.09
C SER A 132 -13.75 13.19 6.66
N LYS A 133 -14.90 12.69 6.20
CA LYS A 133 -16.22 13.12 6.67
C LYS A 133 -16.61 12.42 7.97
N THR A 134 -17.19 13.19 8.88
CA THR A 134 -17.57 12.71 10.22
C THR A 134 -19.05 12.94 10.52
N LEU A 135 -19.69 11.93 11.08
CA LEU A 135 -21.00 11.96 11.72
C LEU A 135 -20.80 12.24 13.22
N SER A 136 -21.53 13.20 13.78
CA SER A 136 -21.33 13.72 15.14
C SER A 136 -21.58 12.71 16.26
N TYR A 137 -22.42 11.70 16.00
CA TYR A 137 -22.76 10.64 16.96
C TYR A 137 -21.76 9.47 16.95
N VAL A 138 -20.81 9.45 16.01
CA VAL A 138 -19.75 8.45 15.98
C VAL A 138 -18.52 9.03 16.71
N PRO A 139 -17.96 8.34 17.71
CA PRO A 139 -16.79 8.83 18.44
C PRO A 139 -15.61 9.11 17.50
N GLU A 140 -14.84 10.17 17.79
CA GLU A 140 -13.68 10.58 16.97
C GLU A 140 -12.62 9.48 16.81
N GLN A 141 -12.51 8.57 17.79
CA GLN A 141 -11.55 7.46 17.77
C GLN A 141 -11.99 6.30 16.87
N VAL A 142 -13.25 6.28 16.41
CA VAL A 142 -13.80 5.27 15.52
C VAL A 142 -13.65 5.78 14.08
N ALA A 143 -12.93 5.03 13.25
CA ALA A 143 -12.77 5.41 11.85
C ALA A 143 -14.12 5.40 11.12
N GLN A 144 -14.41 6.46 10.40
CA GLN A 144 -15.67 6.61 9.66
C GLN A 144 -15.40 6.35 8.19
N VAL A 145 -15.84 5.20 7.68
CA VAL A 145 -15.46 4.69 6.36
C VAL A 145 -16.66 4.84 5.42
N HIS A 146 -16.60 5.81 4.51
CA HIS A 146 -17.67 6.09 3.55
C HIS A 146 -17.51 5.19 2.33
N LEU A 147 -18.15 4.03 2.38
CA LEU A 147 -17.94 2.92 1.44
C LEU A 147 -18.30 3.26 -0.02
N ASP A 148 -19.14 4.27 -0.24
CA ASP A 148 -19.64 4.76 -1.52
C ASP A 148 -18.84 5.95 -2.08
N VAL A 149 -17.84 6.45 -1.36
CA VAL A 149 -17.07 7.64 -1.73
C VAL A 149 -15.60 7.28 -1.91
N PRO A 150 -15.05 7.23 -3.14
CA PRO A 150 -13.63 6.96 -3.32
C PRO A 150 -12.76 8.06 -2.69
N ASP A 151 -11.56 7.69 -2.24
CA ASP A 151 -10.60 8.65 -1.68
C ASP A 151 -10.16 9.65 -2.77
N GLU A 152 -10.40 10.95 -2.51
CA GLU A 152 -10.13 12.00 -3.49
C GLU A 152 -8.63 12.14 -3.80
N ALA A 153 -7.77 12.06 -2.78
CA ALA A 153 -6.33 12.19 -2.98
C ALA A 153 -5.77 11.02 -3.79
N PHE A 154 -6.33 9.83 -3.60
CA PHE A 154 -6.07 8.69 -4.46
C PHE A 154 -6.50 8.94 -5.91
N MET A 155 -7.76 9.35 -6.13
CA MET A 155 -8.28 9.60 -7.48
C MET A 155 -7.47 10.66 -8.25
N GLN A 156 -7.02 11.72 -7.57
CA GLN A 156 -6.23 12.79 -8.20
C GLN A 156 -4.86 12.31 -8.75
N LEU A 157 -4.29 11.23 -8.20
CA LEU A 157 -2.98 10.74 -8.62
C LEU A 157 -3.04 9.74 -9.78
N ILE A 158 -4.19 9.10 -9.98
CA ILE A 158 -4.39 8.06 -10.99
C ILE A 158 -3.92 8.50 -12.39
N PRO A 159 -4.33 9.67 -12.93
CA PRO A 159 -3.93 10.09 -14.28
C PRO A 159 -2.42 10.23 -14.51
N SER A 160 -1.66 10.48 -13.43
CA SER A 160 -0.22 10.72 -13.50
C SER A 160 0.62 9.49 -13.15
N SER A 161 -0.03 8.38 -12.79
CA SER A 161 0.61 7.16 -12.31
C SER A 161 0.74 6.16 -13.46
N ALA A 162 1.97 5.72 -13.75
CA ALA A 162 2.20 4.65 -14.71
C ALA A 162 2.04 3.26 -14.07
N VAL A 163 2.26 3.16 -12.76
CA VAL A 163 2.04 1.96 -11.96
C VAL A 163 1.36 2.37 -10.66
N VAL A 164 0.30 1.67 -10.30
CA VAL A 164 -0.42 1.85 -9.04
C VAL A 164 -0.32 0.56 -8.24
N VAL A 165 0.16 0.64 -7.00
CA VAL A 165 0.23 -0.48 -6.06
C VAL A 165 -0.77 -0.21 -4.93
N LEU A 166 -1.82 -1.04 -4.87
CA LEU A 166 -2.89 -0.91 -3.88
C LEU A 166 -2.65 -1.84 -2.69
N SER A 167 -2.88 -1.35 -1.48
CA SER A 167 -2.94 -2.15 -0.26
C SER A 167 -4.17 -1.76 0.54
N ASN A 168 -5.02 -2.74 0.82
CA ASN A 168 -6.17 -2.62 1.71
C ASN A 168 -6.40 -3.95 2.45
N GLY A 169 -7.21 -3.93 3.50
CA GLY A 169 -7.63 -5.16 4.18
C GLY A 169 -7.46 -5.12 5.70
N HIS A 170 -6.22 -5.04 6.21
CA HIS A 170 -6.00 -5.19 7.65
C HIS A 170 -6.60 -4.06 8.51
N TRP A 171 -6.95 -2.92 7.91
CA TRP A 171 -7.65 -1.85 8.59
C TRP A 171 -9.14 -2.12 8.83
N PHE A 172 -9.75 -3.07 8.10
CA PHE A 172 -11.12 -3.53 8.36
C PHE A 172 -11.25 -4.36 9.65
N THR A 173 -10.16 -4.62 10.37
CA THR A 173 -10.20 -5.20 11.72
C THR A 173 -10.07 -4.15 12.82
N LYS A 174 -9.97 -2.85 12.47
CA LYS A 174 -9.88 -1.73 13.43
C LYS A 174 -11.27 -1.19 13.76
N ALA A 175 -11.37 -0.50 14.90
CA ALA A 175 -12.60 0.17 15.32
C ALA A 175 -13.09 1.11 14.22
N SER A 176 -14.24 0.79 13.61
CA SER A 176 -14.77 1.53 12.47
C SER A 176 -16.29 1.48 12.39
N ALA A 177 -16.85 2.53 11.78
CA ALA A 177 -18.23 2.64 11.35
C ALA A 177 -18.26 2.67 9.82
N TYR A 178 -19.04 1.78 9.21
CA TYR A 178 -19.22 1.68 7.77
C TYR A 178 -20.43 2.50 7.36
N ILE A 179 -20.24 3.42 6.41
CA ILE A 179 -21.21 4.43 6.04
C ILE A 179 -21.54 4.27 4.56
N LEU A 180 -22.84 4.30 4.24
CA LEU A 180 -23.37 4.40 2.88
C LEU A 180 -24.46 5.49 2.89
N ASN A 181 -24.48 6.38 1.90
CA ASN A 181 -25.47 7.47 1.82
C ASN A 181 -25.58 8.30 3.13
N ASN A 182 -24.43 8.59 3.78
CA ASN A 182 -24.35 9.25 5.10
C ASN A 182 -25.02 8.51 6.26
N GLU A 183 -25.25 7.21 6.12
CA GLU A 183 -25.84 6.36 7.14
C GLU A 183 -24.90 5.22 7.56
N VAL A 184 -24.67 5.05 8.87
CA VAL A 184 -24.00 3.86 9.41
C VAL A 184 -24.79 2.59 9.10
N VAL A 185 -24.24 1.71 8.27
CA VAL A 185 -24.82 0.43 7.81
C VAL A 185 -24.14 -0.79 8.42
N GLY A 186 -22.99 -0.59 9.07
CA GLY A 186 -22.19 -1.64 9.68
C GLY A 186 -21.14 -1.07 10.62
N THR A 187 -20.57 -1.90 11.47
CA THR A 187 -19.57 -1.49 12.47
C THR A 187 -18.56 -2.61 12.74
N GLN A 188 -17.38 -2.25 13.21
CA GLN A 188 -16.34 -3.16 13.68
C GLN A 188 -15.79 -2.63 15.00
N LEU A 189 -15.73 -3.49 16.03
CA LEU A 189 -15.21 -3.15 17.38
C LEU A 189 -15.80 -1.86 17.99
N TRP A 190 -17.02 -1.50 17.59
CA TRP A 190 -17.79 -0.38 18.10
C TRP A 190 -19.27 -0.72 18.03
N SER A 191 -20.08 -0.21 18.96
CA SER A 191 -21.53 -0.36 18.96
C SER A 191 -22.18 1.02 18.92
N PRO A 192 -23.14 1.27 18.02
CA PRO A 192 -23.82 2.56 17.96
C PRO A 192 -24.72 2.79 19.18
N PRO A 193 -25.12 4.05 19.45
CA PRO A 193 -26.15 4.35 20.46
C PRO A 193 -27.45 3.56 20.19
N GLU A 194 -28.18 3.19 21.25
CA GLU A 194 -29.41 2.38 21.17
C GLU A 194 -30.51 3.02 20.29
N GLU A 195 -30.47 4.34 20.14
CA GLU A 195 -31.37 5.16 19.33
C GLU A 195 -31.24 4.88 17.82
N LEU A 196 -30.13 4.27 17.38
CA LEU A 196 -29.95 3.80 16.01
C LEU A 196 -30.75 2.49 15.82
N HIS A 197 -32.09 2.57 15.83
CA HIS A 197 -33.03 1.43 15.78
C HIS A 197 -33.06 0.64 14.45
N ARG A 198 -31.98 0.68 13.67
CA ARG A 198 -31.88 -0.03 12.39
C ARG A 198 -30.91 -1.21 12.49
N PRO A 199 -31.19 -2.33 11.79
CA PRO A 199 -30.27 -3.44 11.73
C PRO A 199 -29.00 -3.03 10.97
N LEU A 200 -27.84 -3.27 11.58
CA LEU A 200 -26.53 -3.10 10.96
C LEU A 200 -26.15 -4.41 10.28
N ASN A 201 -26.32 -4.46 8.95
CA ASN A 201 -26.21 -5.71 8.19
C ASN A 201 -24.87 -5.88 7.49
N ILE A 202 -24.04 -4.84 7.42
CA ILE A 202 -22.76 -4.91 6.72
C ILE A 202 -21.66 -5.34 7.70
N SER A 203 -21.12 -6.54 7.46
CA SER A 203 -19.92 -7.03 8.14
C SER A 203 -18.66 -6.30 7.65
N ASN A 204 -17.56 -6.47 8.37
CA ASN A 204 -16.26 -5.93 7.94
C ASN A 204 -15.74 -6.55 6.64
N VAL A 205 -16.11 -7.80 6.33
CA VAL A 205 -15.75 -8.48 5.08
C VAL A 205 -16.53 -7.89 3.90
N GLU A 206 -17.83 -7.66 4.07
CA GLU A 206 -18.66 -6.99 3.05
C GLU A 206 -18.22 -5.55 2.85
N ALA A 207 -17.92 -4.82 3.94
CA ALA A 207 -17.36 -3.48 3.86
C ALA A 207 -16.05 -3.47 3.05
N PHE A 208 -15.16 -4.45 3.25
CA PHE A 208 -13.94 -4.59 2.46
C PHE A 208 -14.24 -4.77 0.97
N GLN A 209 -15.20 -5.62 0.62
CA GLN A 209 -15.60 -5.86 -0.77
C GLN A 209 -16.15 -4.58 -1.41
N ILE A 210 -17.12 -3.92 -0.76
CA ILE A 210 -17.75 -2.69 -1.26
C ILE A 210 -16.70 -1.60 -1.45
N SER A 211 -15.86 -1.37 -0.44
CA SER A 211 -14.80 -0.36 -0.49
C SER A 211 -13.83 -0.59 -1.64
N THR A 212 -13.44 -1.86 -1.86
CA THR A 212 -12.56 -2.24 -2.97
C THR A 212 -13.25 -2.01 -4.31
N GLU A 213 -14.50 -2.44 -4.45
CA GLU A 213 -15.30 -2.28 -5.67
C GLU A 213 -15.51 -0.80 -6.01
N THR A 214 -15.88 0.03 -5.04
CA THR A 214 -16.04 1.48 -5.19
C THR A 214 -14.76 2.12 -5.73
N SER A 215 -13.62 1.86 -5.08
CA SER A 215 -12.36 2.50 -5.44
C SER A 215 -11.82 2.01 -6.79
N LEU A 216 -11.94 0.72 -7.10
CA LEU A 216 -11.53 0.18 -8.39
C LEU A 216 -12.44 0.65 -9.52
N THR A 217 -13.75 0.67 -9.29
CA THR A 217 -14.73 1.18 -10.27
C THR A 217 -14.46 2.65 -10.57
N ALA A 218 -14.24 3.47 -9.54
CA ALA A 218 -13.89 4.88 -9.71
C ALA A 218 -12.57 5.06 -10.50
N MET A 219 -11.57 4.21 -10.24
CA MET A 219 -10.30 4.23 -10.97
C MET A 219 -10.50 3.90 -12.46
N VAL A 220 -11.17 2.79 -12.79
CA VAL A 220 -11.32 2.34 -14.19
C VAL A 220 -12.28 3.22 -15.01
N THR A 221 -13.18 3.94 -14.35
CA THR A 221 -14.10 4.90 -14.99
C THR A 221 -13.56 6.33 -15.00
N HIS A 222 -12.39 6.57 -14.43
CA HIS A 222 -11.78 7.89 -14.40
C HIS A 222 -11.39 8.32 -15.82
N PHE A 223 -11.91 9.46 -16.30
CA PHE A 223 -11.81 9.86 -17.71
C PHE A 223 -10.37 10.02 -18.24
N ASN A 224 -9.42 10.35 -17.36
CA ASN A 224 -8.00 10.49 -17.66
C ASN A 224 -7.15 9.26 -17.28
N TYR A 225 -7.77 8.15 -16.90
CA TYR A 225 -7.05 6.90 -16.67
C TYR A 225 -6.92 6.15 -17.99
N SER A 226 -5.69 5.92 -18.44
CA SER A 226 -5.42 5.32 -19.75
C SER A 226 -5.34 3.79 -19.74
N GLY A 227 -5.37 3.15 -18.57
CA GLY A 227 -5.01 1.73 -18.43
C GLY A 227 -3.51 1.55 -18.56
#